data_AF-A0A5K0VVV2-F1
#
_entry.id   AF-A0A5K0VVV2-F1
#
_cell.length_a   1.000
_cell.length_b   1.000
_cell.length_c   1.000
_cell.angle_alpha   90.00
_cell.angle_beta   90.00
_cell.angle_gamma   90.00
#
_symmetry.space_group_name_H-M   'P 1'
#
loop_
_entity.id
_entity.type
_entity.pdbx_description
1 polymer ?
#
loop_
_entity_poly.entity_id
_entity_poly.type
_entity_poly.pdbx_seq_one_letter_code
_entity_poly.pdbx_strand_id
1 'polypeptide(L)'
;MKRPGFAVLALLFCRCLLASSEGSRVPGLFIFGDSLVDCGNNNIYFNSTARADYTPYGIDFYAITGRFTNARTIADVMAELLGLPFIPCFNDPNTTGTNILHGINYASAGSGILDTTNSS
;
A
#
# COMPACT_ATOMS: atom_id res chain seq x y z
N MET A 1 -37.67 16.13 36.36
CA MET A 1 -37.82 14.93 35.50
C MET A 1 -37.05 15.13 34.20
N LYS A 2 -35.86 14.53 34.06
CA LYS A 2 -35.09 14.56 32.81
C LYS A 2 -35.72 13.57 31.83
N ARG A 3 -36.18 14.03 30.66
CA ARG A 3 -36.91 13.21 29.68
C ARG A 3 -35.95 12.16 29.06
N PRO A 4 -36.23 10.84 29.15
CA PRO A 4 -35.32 9.78 28.72
C PRO A 4 -35.08 9.72 27.20
N GLY A 5 -35.91 10.38 26.39
CA GLY A 5 -35.84 10.32 24.92
C GLY A 5 -34.54 10.86 24.33
N PHE A 6 -33.89 11.85 24.96
CA PHE A 6 -32.63 12.41 24.45
C PHE A 6 -31.46 11.42 24.61
N ALA A 7 -31.45 10.66 25.72
CA ALA A 7 -30.42 9.65 25.97
C ALA A 7 -30.59 8.45 25.01
N VAL A 8 -31.82 8.02 24.75
CA VAL A 8 -32.11 6.94 23.79
C VAL A 8 -31.72 7.34 22.37
N LEU A 9 -32.02 8.57 21.95
CA LEU A 9 -31.66 9.06 20.63
C LEU A 9 -30.14 9.22 20.46
N ALA A 10 -29.44 9.71 21.50
CA ALA A 10 -27.98 9.79 21.51
C ALA A 10 -27.32 8.39 21.47
N LEU A 11 -27.88 7.40 22.17
CA LEU A 11 -27.41 6.02 22.13
C LEU A 11 -27.63 5.37 20.76
N LEU A 12 -28.76 5.62 20.11
CA LEU A 12 -29.04 5.14 18.75
C LEU A 12 -28.09 5.77 17.72
N PHE A 13 -27.83 7.08 17.83
CA PHE A 13 -26.89 7.78 16.96
C PHE A 13 -25.45 7.27 17.14
N CYS A 14 -25.03 7.02 18.38
CA CYS A 14 -23.73 6.44 18.70
C CYS A 14 -23.56 5.01 18.13
N ARG A 15 -24.63 4.20 18.15
CA ARG A 15 -24.62 2.87 17.53
C ARG A 15 -24.54 2.91 16.00
N CYS A 16 -25.17 3.88 15.34
CA CYS A 16 -25.01 4.06 13.89
C CYS A 16 -23.58 4.46 13.51
N LEU A 17 -22.92 5.32 14.30
CA LEU A 17 -21.52 5.71 14.04
C LEU A 17 -20.56 4.52 14.17
N LEU A 18 -20.79 3.63 15.14
CA LEU A 18 -19.97 2.43 15.39
C LEU A 18 -20.25 1.28 14.41
N ALA A 19 -21.36 1.30 13.68
CA ALA A 19 -21.72 0.23 12.74
C ALA A 19 -20.96 0.29 11.40
N SER A 20 -20.12 1.31 11.19
CA SER A 20 -19.56 1.65 9.86
C SER A 20 -18.20 1.02 9.51
N SER A 21 -17.65 0.09 10.30
CA SER A 21 -16.37 -0.55 9.96
C SER A 21 -16.57 -2.01 9.53
N GLU A 22 -17.03 -2.24 8.30
CA GLU A 22 -16.69 -3.49 7.62
C GLU A 22 -15.18 -3.44 7.36
N GLY A 23 -14.38 -4.01 8.27
CA GLY A 23 -12.95 -4.19 8.03
C GLY A 23 -12.73 -5.01 6.77
N SER A 24 -11.58 -4.84 6.11
CA SER A 24 -11.21 -5.64 4.95
C SER A 24 -11.50 -7.13 5.19
N ARG A 25 -12.25 -7.77 4.29
CA ARG A 25 -12.47 -9.23 4.31
C ARG A 25 -11.21 -10.01 3.97
N VAL A 26 -10.19 -9.32 3.46
CA VAL A 26 -8.88 -9.88 3.11
C VAL A 26 -7.87 -9.45 4.18
N PRO A 27 -7.26 -10.39 4.93
CA PRO A 27 -6.38 -10.05 6.05
C PRO A 27 -5.06 -9.41 5.62
N GLY A 28 -4.64 -9.56 4.36
CA GLY A 28 -3.44 -8.93 3.83
C GLY A 28 -3.21 -9.22 2.35
N LEU A 29 -2.26 -8.48 1.76
CA LEU A 29 -1.90 -8.55 0.34
C LEU A 29 -0.36 -8.64 0.22
N PHE A 30 0.13 -9.75 -0.32
CA PHE A 30 1.55 -9.98 -0.60
C PHE A 30 1.80 -9.87 -2.10
N ILE A 31 2.72 -8.99 -2.48
CA ILE A 31 2.90 -8.59 -3.89
C ILE A 31 4.26 -9.07 -4.37
N PHE A 32 4.28 -9.71 -5.54
CA PHE A 32 5.48 -10.14 -6.24
C PHE A 32 5.36 -9.68 -7.69
N GLY A 33 6.47 -9.25 -8.28
CA GLY A 33 6.47 -8.79 -9.67
C GLY A 33 7.64 -7.88 -9.99
N ASP A 34 7.42 -7.04 -11.00
CA ASP A 34 8.40 -6.12 -11.56
C ASP A 34 8.02 -4.64 -11.27
N SER A 35 8.49 -3.73 -12.12
CA SER A 35 8.24 -2.29 -12.03
C SER A 35 6.76 -1.92 -12.02
N LEU A 36 5.88 -2.74 -12.61
CA LEU A 36 4.44 -2.44 -12.70
C LEU A 36 3.74 -2.44 -11.34
N VAL A 37 4.34 -3.13 -10.36
CA VAL A 37 3.82 -3.29 -9.00
C VAL A 37 4.84 -2.94 -7.91
N ASP A 38 6.04 -2.48 -8.27
CA ASP A 38 7.06 -2.05 -7.33
C ASP A 38 6.64 -0.75 -6.61
N CYS A 39 6.74 -0.78 -5.27
CA CYS A 39 6.43 0.36 -4.41
C CYS A 39 7.64 1.27 -4.14
N GLY A 40 8.83 0.93 -4.65
CA GLY A 40 10.08 1.65 -4.44
C GLY A 40 11.23 0.81 -3.88
N ASN A 41 11.15 -0.52 -3.90
CA ASN A 41 12.20 -1.41 -3.39
C ASN A 41 13.56 -1.13 -4.04
N ASN A 42 13.55 -0.84 -5.34
CA ASN A 42 14.76 -0.64 -6.12
C ASN A 42 15.59 0.58 -5.70
N ASN A 43 14.97 1.60 -5.11
CA ASN A 43 15.69 2.82 -4.74
C ASN A 43 16.57 2.62 -3.49
N ILE A 44 16.16 1.69 -2.62
CA ILE A 44 16.85 1.39 -1.36
C ILE A 44 18.04 0.45 -1.60
N TYR A 45 17.98 -0.38 -2.65
CA TYR A 45 19.08 -1.25 -3.03
C TYR A 45 20.14 -0.49 -3.85
N PHE A 46 21.31 -0.25 -3.23
CA PHE A 46 22.42 0.55 -3.80
C PHE A 46 22.94 0.05 -5.16
N ASN A 47 22.81 -1.24 -5.45
CA ASN A 47 23.29 -1.82 -6.72
C ASN A 47 22.19 -1.95 -7.79
N SER A 48 20.98 -1.42 -7.56
CA SER A 48 19.93 -1.40 -8.58
C SER A 48 20.16 -0.28 -9.58
N THR A 49 20.18 -0.62 -10.87
CA THR A 49 20.23 0.32 -12.00
C THR A 49 18.85 0.77 -12.45
N ALA A 50 17.82 -0.06 -12.23
CA ALA A 50 16.43 0.27 -12.53
C ALA A 50 15.82 1.03 -11.35
N ARG A 51 15.88 2.37 -11.37
CA ARG A 51 15.37 3.26 -10.31
C ARG A 51 14.28 4.20 -10.80
N ALA A 52 13.45 4.65 -9.85
CA ALA A 52 12.39 5.64 -10.06
C ALA A 52 12.41 6.72 -8.95
N ASP A 53 13.59 7.04 -8.43
CA ASP A 53 13.85 8.10 -7.44
C ASP A 53 14.05 9.50 -8.08
N TYR A 54 13.41 9.77 -9.23
CA TYR A 54 13.52 11.04 -9.96
C TYR A 54 12.21 11.40 -10.67
N THR A 55 12.05 12.69 -11.02
CA THR A 55 10.91 13.18 -11.78
C THR A 55 10.86 12.55 -13.18
N PRO A 56 9.70 12.17 -13.72
CA PRO A 56 8.34 12.57 -13.28
C PRO A 56 7.67 11.63 -12.26
N TYR A 57 8.35 10.58 -11.81
CA TYR A 57 7.74 9.57 -10.95
C TYR A 57 7.26 10.15 -9.61
N GLY A 58 5.99 9.89 -9.30
CA GLY A 58 5.33 10.43 -8.12
C GLY A 58 4.82 11.87 -8.22
N ILE A 59 4.79 12.50 -9.41
CA ILE A 59 4.26 13.88 -9.56
C ILE A 59 2.81 14.02 -9.07
N ASP A 60 1.96 13.01 -9.28
CA ASP A 60 0.57 13.01 -8.82
C ASP A 60 0.44 12.61 -7.33
N PHE A 61 1.52 12.09 -6.75
CA PHE A 61 1.69 11.93 -5.30
C PHE A 61 2.29 13.17 -4.63
N TYR A 62 2.68 14.19 -5.41
CA TYR A 62 3.41 15.37 -4.95
C TYR A 62 4.70 15.03 -4.19
N ALA A 63 5.30 13.86 -4.46
CA ALA A 63 6.54 13.39 -3.84
C ALA A 63 7.18 12.30 -4.71
N ILE A 64 8.51 12.20 -4.73
CA ILE A 64 9.20 11.08 -5.38
C ILE A 64 8.97 9.83 -4.53
N THR A 65 8.27 8.83 -5.10
CA THR A 65 7.82 7.64 -4.34
C THR A 65 8.64 6.38 -4.63
N GLY A 66 9.38 6.34 -5.74
CA GLY A 66 10.04 5.12 -6.23
C GLY A 66 9.14 4.15 -6.98
N ARG A 67 7.86 4.46 -7.14
CA ARG A 67 6.98 3.73 -8.05
C ARG A 67 7.28 4.15 -9.49
N PHE A 68 7.27 3.21 -10.41
CA PHE A 68 7.48 3.46 -11.86
C PHE A 68 6.23 4.04 -12.52
N THR A 69 5.61 5.03 -11.88
CA THR A 69 4.41 5.74 -12.32
C THR A 69 4.36 7.12 -11.66
N ASN A 70 3.54 8.03 -12.20
CA ASN A 70 3.29 9.35 -11.61
C ASN A 70 2.48 9.27 -10.30
N ALA A 71 1.71 8.19 -10.13
CA ALA A 71 0.74 8.03 -9.06
C ALA A 71 0.82 6.61 -8.46
N ARG A 72 -0.34 6.00 -8.20
CA ARG A 72 -0.52 4.63 -7.72
C ARG A 72 -0.15 3.60 -8.78
N THR A 73 0.48 2.51 -8.35
CA THR A 73 0.59 1.27 -9.13
C THR A 73 -0.74 0.51 -9.10
N ILE A 74 -0.87 -0.53 -9.93
CA ILE A 74 -2.05 -1.41 -9.86
C ILE A 74 -2.16 -2.10 -8.49
N ALA A 75 -1.03 -2.41 -7.83
CA ALA A 75 -1.01 -3.01 -6.51
C ALA A 75 -1.55 -2.06 -5.42
N ASP A 76 -1.23 -0.76 -5.51
CA ASP A 76 -1.78 0.24 -4.58
C ASP A 76 -3.30 0.37 -4.75
N VAL A 77 -3.79 0.39 -6.00
CA VAL A 77 -5.24 0.43 -6.29
C VAL A 77 -5.94 -0.82 -5.75
N MET A 78 -5.32 -2.00 -5.88
CA MET A 78 -5.86 -3.23 -5.32
C MET A 78 -5.93 -3.19 -3.79
N ALA A 79 -4.89 -2.69 -3.11
CA ALA A 79 -4.91 -2.52 -1.66
C ALA A 79 -6.07 -1.62 -1.21
N GLU A 80 -6.29 -0.49 -1.89
CA GLU A 80 -7.39 0.43 -1.61
C GLU A 80 -8.77 -0.23 -1.81
N LEU A 81 -8.96 -0.95 -2.92
CA LEU A 81 -10.20 -1.67 -3.20
C LEU A 81 -10.49 -2.77 -2.16
N LEU A 82 -9.45 -3.36 -1.59
CA LEU A 82 -9.55 -4.33 -0.51
C LEU A 82 -9.77 -3.68 0.86
N GLY A 83 -9.61 -2.36 1.00
CA GLY A 83 -9.67 -1.67 2.29
C GLY A 83 -8.43 -1.92 3.16
N LEU A 84 -7.30 -2.21 2.52
CA LEU A 84 -5.99 -2.36 3.14
C LEU A 84 -5.18 -1.05 3.05
N PRO A 85 -4.24 -0.80 3.97
CA PRO A 85 -3.27 0.28 3.81
C PRO A 85 -2.37 0.00 2.59
N PHE A 86 -1.61 1.01 2.14
CA PHE A 86 -0.55 0.76 1.16
C PHE A 86 0.44 -0.27 1.70
N ILE A 87 0.71 -1.28 0.86
CA ILE A 87 1.57 -2.38 1.24
C ILE A 87 3.02 -1.90 1.24
N PRO A 88 3.73 -2.03 2.37
CA PRO A 88 5.07 -1.49 2.51
C PRO A 88 6.09 -2.27 1.68
N CYS A 89 7.16 -1.58 1.29
CA CYS A 89 8.26 -2.15 0.52
C CYS A 89 9.12 -3.07 1.37
N PHE A 90 9.42 -4.26 0.88
CA PHE A 90 10.28 -5.23 1.57
C PHE A 90 11.63 -4.62 2.00
N ASN A 91 12.25 -3.80 1.14
CA ASN A 91 13.55 -3.21 1.41
C ASN A 91 13.50 -1.96 2.32
N ASP A 92 12.33 -1.45 2.70
CA ASP A 92 12.22 -0.30 3.60
C ASP A 92 12.59 -0.72 5.05
N PRO A 93 13.57 -0.08 5.72
CA PRO A 93 13.91 -0.37 7.10
C PRO A 93 12.75 -0.25 8.09
N ASN A 94 11.70 0.50 7.74
CA ASN A 94 10.49 0.65 8.55
C ASN A 94 9.49 -0.50 8.35
N THR A 95 9.72 -1.42 7.41
CA THR A 95 8.90 -2.62 7.15
C THR A 95 9.19 -3.70 8.18
N THR A 96 8.86 -3.41 9.44
CA THR A 96 9.08 -4.31 10.58
C THR A 96 7.89 -4.25 11.54
N GLY A 97 7.87 -5.15 12.53
CA GLY A 97 6.86 -5.13 13.60
C GLY A 97 5.44 -5.28 13.05
N THR A 98 4.54 -4.36 13.43
CA THR A 98 3.13 -4.41 13.01
C THR A 98 2.90 -3.99 11.56
N ASN A 99 3.89 -3.37 10.90
CA ASN A 99 3.74 -2.88 9.53
C ASN A 99 3.64 -4.02 8.51
N ILE A 100 4.09 -5.23 8.86
CA ILE A 100 4.04 -6.40 7.98
C ILE A 100 2.72 -7.18 8.06
N LEU A 101 1.85 -6.86 9.03
CA LEU A 101 0.67 -7.67 9.35
C LEU A 101 -0.32 -7.77 8.19
N HIS A 102 -0.39 -6.72 7.37
CA HIS A 102 -1.29 -6.64 6.21
C HIS A 102 -0.59 -7.01 4.89
N GLY A 103 0.64 -7.49 4.94
CA GLY A 103 1.42 -7.91 3.77
C GLY A 103 2.67 -7.10 3.53
N ILE A 104 3.44 -7.53 2.53
CA ILE A 104 4.71 -6.94 2.09
C ILE A 104 4.75 -6.97 0.57
N ASN A 105 5.33 -5.92 -0.02
CA ASN A 105 5.59 -5.84 -1.44
C ASN A 105 7.06 -6.20 -1.73
N TYR A 106 7.25 -7.33 -2.40
CA TYR A 106 8.55 -7.88 -2.82
C TYR A 106 8.86 -7.62 -4.29
N ALA A 107 8.01 -6.85 -5.00
CA ALA A 107 8.26 -6.54 -6.39
C ALA A 107 9.53 -5.70 -6.55
N SER A 108 10.26 -5.94 -7.63
CA SER A 108 11.52 -5.26 -7.92
C SER A 108 11.62 -5.01 -9.42
N ALA A 109 11.82 -3.76 -9.82
CA ALA A 109 11.94 -3.42 -11.23
C ALA A 109 13.11 -4.16 -11.89
N GLY A 110 12.85 -4.69 -13.09
CA GLY A 110 13.78 -5.60 -13.76
C GLY A 110 13.77 -7.03 -13.21
N SER A 111 12.80 -7.41 -12.39
CA SER A 111 12.53 -8.84 -12.12
C SER A 111 11.93 -9.51 -13.35
N GLY A 112 12.27 -10.77 -13.56
CA GLY A 112 11.71 -11.59 -14.63
C GLY A 112 11.64 -13.05 -14.23
N ILE A 113 10.91 -13.85 -15.01
CA ILE A 113 10.68 -15.28 -14.68
C ILE A 113 11.87 -16.15 -15.09
N LEU A 114 12.50 -15.82 -16.23
CA LEU A 114 13.65 -16.57 -16.77
C LEU A 114 14.95 -15.83 -16.48
N ASP A 115 16.05 -16.56 -16.30
CA ASP A 115 17.40 -15.99 -16.11
C ASP A 115 17.85 -15.08 -17.26
N THR A 116 17.29 -15.29 -18.45
CA THR A 116 17.53 -14.47 -19.65
C THR A 116 16.76 -13.13 -19.65
N THR A 117 15.83 -12.96 -18.72
CA THR A 117 15.04 -11.73 -18.62
C THR A 117 15.86 -10.72 -17.82
N ASN A 118 16.07 -9.53 -18.40
CA ASN A 118 16.86 -8.44 -17.78
C ASN A 118 18.38 -8.69 -17.67
N SER A 119 18.95 -9.55 -18.51
CA SER A 119 20.41 -9.80 -18.63
C SER A 119 21.19 -8.69 -19.37
N SER A 120 20.71 -7.44 -19.33
CA SER A 120 21.28 -6.32 -20.09
C SER A 120 22.58 -5.77 -19.52
#